data_AF-A0A699IHC1-F1
#
_entry.id   AF-A0A699IHC1-F1
#
_cell.length_a   1.000
_cell.length_b   1.000
_cell.length_c   1.000
_cell.angle_alpha   90.00
_cell.angle_beta   90.00
_cell.angle_gamma   90.00
#
_symmetry.space_group_name_H-M   'P 1'
#
loop_
_entity.id
_entity.type
_entity.pdbx_description
1 polymer ?
#
loop_
_entity_poly.entity_id
_entity_poly.type
_entity_poly.pdbx_seq_one_letter_code
_entity_poly.pdbx_strand_id
1 'polypeptide(L)'
;QVEFCIDLILRSTPISKTPYRLSPSKIQDLMKSLQELLDKGVIRPSSSLWGAPVLFVKNKDGSIRMCIDYRELKKIWIREEDILKTSFRTRYGHYEFVVMTFGKTNSPAAFMELTNWIFRPMLDKSVIVFIDNILIYSKSATEHEGHLRQVLNMLHHEKLYAKLSKCEFWLREVQFLGHVINSEGIKVDPTKVNAILNLSQPKTSTKVRSFLVLASYYRHFIQNFSKITLSLTKLTRKNAKFKWNDDQEIAFKTLKEKLSHALVLVLLEGNHDIEVYYD
;
A
#
# COMPACT_ATOMS: atom_id res chain seq x y z
N GLN A 1 15.22 20.77 -6.68
CA GLN A 1 14.67 20.55 -5.33
C GLN A 1 13.17 20.36 -5.50
N VAL A 2 12.66 19.15 -5.30
CA VAL A 2 11.21 18.90 -5.36
C VAL A 2 10.64 19.39 -4.03
N GLU A 3 9.99 20.54 -4.06
CA GLU A 3 9.19 21.04 -2.93
C GLU A 3 7.80 20.40 -3.02
N PHE A 4 7.42 19.71 -1.94
CA PHE A 4 6.17 18.98 -1.88
C PHE A 4 5.05 19.92 -1.42
N CYS A 5 4.14 20.27 -2.33
CA CYS A 5 3.01 21.15 -2.03
C CYS A 5 1.70 20.37 -1.89
N ILE A 6 0.94 20.66 -0.85
CA ILE A 6 -0.38 20.04 -0.56
C ILE A 6 -1.34 21.16 -0.10
N ASP A 7 -2.41 21.42 -0.86
CA ASP A 7 -3.32 22.58 -0.69
C ASP A 7 -4.45 22.35 0.30
N LEU A 8 -4.74 23.32 1.21
CA LEU A 8 -5.77 23.21 2.26
C LEU A 8 -6.40 24.48 2.84
N ILE A 9 -7.54 24.27 3.53
CA ILE A 9 -8.52 25.24 4.10
C ILE A 9 -8.19 25.67 5.55
N LEU A 10 -8.38 26.97 5.84
CA LEU A 10 -8.10 27.69 7.10
C LEU A 10 -8.92 27.22 8.34
N ARG A 11 -8.28 27.08 9.53
CA ARG A 11 -8.81 27.06 10.94
C ARG A 11 -8.86 25.73 11.73
N SER A 12 -7.74 25.11 12.10
CA SER A 12 -7.71 23.96 13.06
C SER A 12 -6.78 24.16 14.27
N THR A 13 -7.18 23.71 15.46
CA THR A 13 -6.42 23.81 16.74
C THR A 13 -5.41 22.67 16.98
N PRO A 14 -4.32 22.89 17.75
CA PRO A 14 -3.32 21.85 18.06
C PRO A 14 -3.83 20.65 18.87
N ILE A 15 -3.44 19.44 18.46
CA ILE A 15 -3.72 18.19 19.18
C ILE A 15 -2.47 17.75 19.96
N SER A 16 -2.58 17.71 21.29
CA SER A 16 -1.54 17.18 22.19
C SER A 16 -2.14 16.10 23.10
N LYS A 17 -1.70 14.85 22.93
CA LYS A 17 -2.18 13.70 23.71
C LYS A 17 -1.12 13.19 24.68
N THR A 18 -1.57 12.70 25.82
CA THR A 18 -0.71 12.04 26.80
C THR A 18 -0.20 10.70 26.26
N PRO A 19 1.08 10.35 26.52
CA PRO A 19 1.61 9.04 26.13
C PRO A 19 0.83 7.89 26.80
N TYR A 20 0.65 6.78 26.08
CA TYR A 20 0.03 5.58 26.64
C TYR A 20 0.89 4.95 27.75
N ARG A 21 0.25 4.27 28.70
CA ARG A 21 0.96 3.46 29.70
C ARG A 21 1.61 2.26 29.03
N LEU A 22 2.90 2.05 29.30
CA LEU A 22 3.70 0.95 28.76
C LEU A 22 4.23 0.05 29.89
N SER A 23 4.39 -1.24 29.60
CA SER A 23 5.05 -2.19 30.49
C SER A 23 6.57 -1.92 30.56
N PRO A 24 7.28 -2.39 31.61
CA PRO A 24 8.72 -2.20 31.74
C PRO A 24 9.55 -2.67 30.54
N SER A 25 9.17 -3.80 29.93
CA SER A 25 9.81 -4.31 28.70
C SER A 25 9.66 -3.36 27.51
N LYS A 26 8.43 -2.90 27.24
CA LYS A 26 8.14 -1.94 26.16
C LYS A 26 8.82 -0.59 26.36
N ILE A 27 9.09 -0.24 27.61
CA ILE A 27 9.83 0.96 27.97
C ILE A 27 11.30 0.84 27.54
N GLN A 28 11.95 -0.29 27.81
CA GLN A 28 13.33 -0.53 27.36
C GLN A 28 13.42 -0.53 25.83
N ASP A 29 12.48 -1.17 25.14
CA ASP A 29 12.39 -1.18 23.68
C ASP A 29 12.18 0.24 23.12
N LEU A 30 11.37 1.06 23.80
CA LEU A 30 11.16 2.46 23.43
C LEU A 30 12.45 3.27 23.53
N MET A 31 13.17 3.14 24.65
CA MET A 31 14.44 3.86 24.86
C MET A 31 15.47 3.49 23.80
N LYS A 32 15.64 2.19 23.53
CA LYS A 32 16.55 1.71 22.49
C LYS A 32 16.17 2.26 21.11
N SER A 33 14.88 2.23 20.76
CA SER A 33 14.38 2.76 19.49
C SER A 33 14.61 4.26 19.35
N LEU A 34 14.40 5.03 20.42
CA LEU A 34 14.65 6.48 20.42
C LEU A 34 16.12 6.80 20.21
N GLN A 35 17.01 6.09 20.90
CA GLN A 35 18.45 6.29 20.76
C GLN A 35 18.91 5.99 19.33
N GLU A 36 18.51 4.86 18.76
CA GLU A 36 18.84 4.51 17.38
C GLU A 36 18.34 5.55 16.37
N LEU A 37 17.16 6.13 16.59
CA LEU A 37 16.61 7.16 15.72
C LEU A 37 17.32 8.51 15.86
N LEU A 38 17.77 8.86 17.08
CA LEU A 38 18.59 10.04 17.34
C LEU A 38 19.97 9.89 16.69
N ASP A 39 20.63 8.74 16.88
CA ASP A 39 21.95 8.46 16.34
C ASP A 39 21.95 8.46 14.80
N LYS A 40 20.86 7.99 14.18
CA LYS A 40 20.65 8.04 12.72
C LYS A 40 20.22 9.42 12.21
N GLY A 41 20.02 10.41 13.09
CA GLY A 41 19.53 11.74 12.72
C GLY A 41 18.11 11.75 12.13
N VAL A 42 17.31 10.71 12.41
CA VAL A 42 15.94 10.55 11.88
C VAL A 42 14.93 11.36 12.70
N ILE A 43 15.21 11.55 13.99
CA ILE A 43 14.43 12.38 14.91
C ILE A 43 15.33 13.40 15.62
N ARG A 44 14.71 14.49 16.10
CA ARG A 44 15.36 15.47 16.98
C ARG A 44 14.41 15.91 18.10
N PRO A 45 14.92 16.48 19.20
CA PRO A 45 14.08 17.12 20.22
C PRO A 45 13.16 18.17 19.59
N SER A 46 11.89 18.20 20.02
CA SER A 46 10.88 19.13 19.51
C SER A 46 10.35 20.02 20.63
N SER A 47 10.02 21.27 20.27
CA SER A 47 9.29 22.23 21.12
C SER A 47 7.84 22.43 20.65
N SER A 48 7.34 21.57 19.76
CA SER A 48 6.02 21.71 19.15
C SER A 48 4.88 21.70 20.18
N LEU A 49 3.79 22.41 19.87
CA LEU A 49 2.53 22.33 20.63
C LEU A 49 1.73 21.06 20.29
N TRP A 50 2.07 20.37 19.20
CA TRP A 50 1.45 19.13 18.76
C TRP A 50 2.13 17.93 19.41
N GLY A 51 1.42 16.81 19.63
CA GLY A 51 2.07 15.63 20.19
C GLY A 51 1.20 14.38 20.08
N ALA A 52 1.50 13.54 19.10
CA ALA A 52 0.87 12.23 18.98
C ALA A 52 1.52 11.22 19.96
N PRO A 53 0.74 10.32 20.58
CA PRO A 53 1.29 9.33 21.48
C PRO A 53 1.93 8.17 20.69
N VAL A 54 2.94 7.55 21.28
CA VAL A 54 3.56 6.34 20.74
C VAL A 54 2.77 5.09 21.15
N LEU A 55 2.56 4.19 20.20
CA LEU A 55 2.01 2.86 20.42
C LEU A 55 2.94 1.78 19.87
N PHE A 56 2.76 0.56 20.36
CA PHE A 56 3.53 -0.60 19.91
C PHE A 56 2.61 -1.59 19.19
N VAL A 57 2.97 -1.95 17.97
CA VAL A 57 2.26 -2.95 17.15
C VAL A 57 3.07 -4.23 17.11
N LYS A 58 2.41 -5.37 17.27
CA LYS A 58 3.04 -6.69 17.11
C LYS A 58 3.06 -7.05 15.63
N ASN A 59 4.23 -7.34 15.10
CA ASN A 59 4.43 -7.88 13.76
C ASN A 59 4.02 -9.37 13.70
N LYS A 60 3.86 -9.90 12.49
CA LYS A 60 3.48 -11.32 12.27
C LYS A 60 4.52 -12.31 12.80
N ASP A 61 5.79 -11.92 12.79
CA ASP A 61 6.93 -12.67 13.34
C ASP A 61 7.03 -12.61 14.87
N GLY A 62 6.09 -11.92 15.53
CA GLY A 62 6.08 -11.74 16.98
C GLY A 62 6.91 -10.57 17.49
N SER A 63 7.70 -9.92 16.62
CA SER A 63 8.47 -8.73 16.99
C SER A 63 7.54 -7.54 17.27
N ILE A 64 8.01 -6.57 18.05
CA ILE A 64 7.23 -5.38 18.39
C ILE A 64 7.82 -4.18 17.65
N ARG A 65 6.97 -3.37 17.00
CA ARG A 65 7.35 -2.16 16.28
C ARG A 65 6.75 -0.93 16.97
N MET A 66 7.59 0.08 17.17
CA MET A 66 7.16 1.41 17.59
C MET A 66 6.43 2.12 16.44
N CYS A 67 5.22 2.62 16.69
CA CYS A 67 4.40 3.37 15.74
C CYS A 67 3.84 4.63 16.41
N ILE A 68 3.57 5.68 15.63
CA ILE A 68 2.93 6.89 16.15
C ILE A 68 1.46 6.91 15.80
N ASP A 69 0.64 7.22 16.79
CA ASP A 69 -0.81 7.24 16.62
C ASP A 69 -1.31 8.56 15.99
N TYR A 70 -1.17 8.67 14.67
CA TYR A 70 -1.68 9.81 13.92
C TYR A 70 -3.20 9.78 13.68
N ARG A 71 -3.97 8.85 14.27
CA ARG A 71 -5.41 8.69 13.95
C ARG A 71 -6.26 9.93 14.17
N GLU A 72 -5.98 10.72 15.22
CA GLU A 72 -6.69 12.00 15.42
C GLU A 72 -6.16 13.11 14.51
N LEU A 73 -4.88 13.06 14.13
CA LEU A 73 -4.30 13.98 13.15
C LEU A 73 -4.87 13.76 11.75
N LYS A 74 -5.34 12.54 11.42
CA LYS A 74 -6.02 12.25 10.14
C LYS A 74 -7.31 13.03 9.91
N LYS A 75 -7.92 13.61 10.96
CA LYS A 75 -9.15 14.43 10.84
C LYS A 75 -8.87 15.86 10.37
N ILE A 76 -7.59 16.25 10.32
CA ILE A 76 -7.13 17.59 9.96
C ILE A 76 -6.19 17.42 8.77
N TRP A 77 -6.45 18.11 7.68
CA TRP A 77 -5.51 18.16 6.58
C TRP A 77 -4.38 19.17 6.93
N ILE A 78 -3.13 18.94 6.52
CA ILE A 78 -1.92 19.61 7.06
C ILE A 78 -1.03 20.33 5.98
N ARG A 79 -0.45 21.50 6.33
CA ARG A 79 0.33 22.47 5.51
C ARG A 79 1.87 22.31 5.67
N GLU A 80 2.65 23.18 5.01
CA GLU A 80 4.12 23.17 4.85
C GLU A 80 4.94 23.43 6.14
N GLU A 81 4.35 24.12 7.13
CA GLU A 81 4.96 24.50 8.41
C GLU A 81 4.97 23.35 9.47
N ASP A 82 4.71 22.11 9.05
CA ASP A 82 4.27 21.02 9.92
C ASP A 82 5.27 19.85 10.10
N ILE A 83 6.59 20.12 10.01
CA ILE A 83 7.59 19.30 10.73
C ILE A 83 7.13 19.14 12.19
N LEU A 84 6.62 20.24 12.78
CA LEU A 84 6.06 20.32 14.12
C LEU A 84 4.87 19.35 14.36
N LYS A 85 4.15 18.89 13.32
CA LYS A 85 3.06 17.90 13.43
C LYS A 85 3.51 16.46 13.19
N THR A 86 4.77 16.22 12.80
CA THR A 86 5.39 14.88 12.99
C THR A 86 5.67 14.60 14.46
N SER A 87 5.63 15.63 15.30
CA SER A 87 6.10 15.53 16.66
C SER A 87 5.25 14.57 17.49
N PHE A 88 5.95 13.82 18.32
CA PHE A 88 5.37 12.76 19.11
C PHE A 88 5.92 12.82 20.52
N ARG A 89 5.07 12.41 21.45
CA ARG A 89 5.36 12.47 22.88
C ARG A 89 5.61 11.07 23.40
N THR A 90 6.71 10.94 24.10
CA THR A 90 7.05 9.74 24.87
C THR A 90 7.10 10.10 26.35
N ARG A 91 7.28 9.11 27.22
CA ARG A 91 7.60 9.35 28.63
C ARG A 91 8.92 10.10 28.82
N TYR A 92 9.82 10.04 27.84
CA TYR A 92 11.20 10.52 27.94
C TYR A 92 11.45 11.87 27.27
N GLY A 93 10.44 12.42 26.59
CA GLY A 93 10.59 13.69 25.90
C GLY A 93 9.67 13.82 24.71
N HIS A 94 9.80 14.97 24.07
CA HIS A 94 9.10 15.35 22.86
C HIS A 94 10.09 15.38 21.70
N TYR A 95 9.76 14.66 20.64
CA TYR A 95 10.62 14.52 19.47
C TYR A 95 9.82 14.79 18.21
N GLU A 96 10.49 15.17 17.13
CA GLU A 96 9.91 15.32 15.80
C GLU A 96 10.79 14.61 14.78
N PHE A 97 10.17 14.12 13.71
CA PHE A 97 10.89 13.52 12.60
C PHE A 97 11.34 14.60 11.63
N VAL A 98 12.59 14.47 11.18
CA VAL A 98 13.16 15.33 10.13
C VAL A 98 13.04 14.71 8.74
N VAL A 99 12.58 13.45 8.67
CA VAL A 99 12.29 12.72 7.43
C VAL A 99 10.81 12.34 7.35
N MET A 100 10.37 11.91 6.17
CA MET A 100 9.00 11.42 5.97
C MET A 100 8.72 10.18 6.84
N THR A 101 7.59 10.18 7.56
CA THR A 101 7.24 9.10 8.51
C THR A 101 6.14 8.18 8.00
N PHE A 102 6.25 6.90 8.34
CA PHE A 102 5.16 5.95 8.14
C PHE A 102 3.95 6.30 9.00
N GLY A 103 2.74 6.13 8.44
CA GLY A 103 1.48 6.33 9.16
C GLY A 103 0.80 7.69 8.95
N LYS A 104 1.47 8.64 8.29
CA LYS A 104 0.84 9.86 7.76
C LYS A 104 0.08 9.56 6.46
N THR A 105 -1.09 10.17 6.30
CA THR A 105 -2.00 9.91 5.17
C THR A 105 -1.38 10.27 3.81
N ASN A 106 -0.49 11.27 3.77
CA ASN A 106 0.06 11.78 2.50
C ASN A 106 1.44 11.20 2.15
N SER A 107 2.09 10.46 3.05
CA SER A 107 3.44 9.95 2.83
C SER A 107 3.55 8.97 1.65
N PRO A 108 2.61 8.02 1.44
CA PRO A 108 2.65 7.17 0.26
C PRO A 108 2.49 7.96 -1.05
N ALA A 109 1.64 8.99 -1.07
CA ALA A 109 1.40 9.81 -2.25
C ALA A 109 2.62 10.66 -2.61
N ALA A 110 3.21 11.35 -1.63
CA ALA A 110 4.42 12.16 -1.83
C ALA A 110 5.62 11.31 -2.25
N PHE A 111 5.80 10.13 -1.65
CA PHE A 111 6.87 9.22 -2.06
C PHE A 111 6.66 8.70 -3.48
N MET A 112 5.41 8.37 -3.84
CA MET A 112 5.06 7.94 -5.20
C MET A 112 5.26 9.06 -6.23
N GLU A 113 4.96 10.32 -5.89
CA GLU A 113 5.22 11.47 -6.76
C GLU A 113 6.72 11.67 -7.00
N LEU A 114 7.54 11.61 -5.93
CA LEU A 114 8.99 11.68 -6.04
C LEU A 114 9.54 10.56 -6.92
N THR A 115 9.16 9.31 -6.65
CA THR A 115 9.69 8.17 -7.41
C THR A 115 9.21 8.18 -8.85
N ASN A 116 7.96 8.58 -9.11
CA ASN A 116 7.48 8.79 -10.47
C ASN A 116 8.27 9.89 -11.20
N TRP A 117 8.65 10.97 -10.51
CA TRP A 117 9.46 12.03 -11.08
C TRP A 117 10.87 11.55 -11.43
N ILE A 118 11.54 10.84 -10.51
CA ILE A 118 12.88 10.27 -10.72
C ILE A 118 12.89 9.28 -11.89
N PHE A 119 11.94 8.36 -11.91
CA PHE A 119 11.89 7.29 -12.91
C PHE A 119 11.13 7.66 -14.18
N ARG A 120 10.62 8.89 -14.30
CA ARG A 120 9.81 9.37 -15.44
C ARG A 120 10.35 8.98 -16.83
N PRO A 121 11.67 9.02 -17.10
CA PRO A 121 12.20 8.63 -18.41
C PRO A 121 11.96 7.16 -18.77
N MET A 122 11.85 6.29 -17.76
CA MET A 122 11.75 4.83 -17.86
C MET A 122 10.36 4.27 -17.50
N LEU A 123 9.48 5.10 -16.92
CA LEU A 123 8.11 4.69 -16.58
C LEU A 123 7.39 4.16 -17.81
N ASP A 124 6.69 3.04 -17.61
CA ASP A 124 5.88 2.34 -18.62
C ASP A 124 6.65 1.89 -19.88
N LYS A 125 8.00 1.95 -19.84
CA LYS A 125 8.89 1.41 -20.88
C LYS A 125 9.70 0.23 -20.37
N SER A 126 10.27 0.38 -19.17
CA SER A 126 11.10 -0.65 -18.53
C SER A 126 11.04 -0.61 -17.01
N VAL A 127 10.33 0.36 -16.42
CA VAL A 127 10.12 0.49 -14.98
C VAL A 127 8.65 0.72 -14.68
N ILE A 128 8.13 0.02 -13.67
CA ILE A 128 6.85 0.33 -13.02
C ILE A 128 7.17 0.64 -11.56
N VAL A 129 6.64 1.76 -11.06
CA VAL A 129 6.81 2.16 -9.67
C VAL A 129 5.46 2.18 -8.96
N PHE A 130 5.40 1.59 -7.78
CA PHE A 130 4.22 1.68 -6.93
C PHE A 130 4.60 1.82 -5.46
N ILE A 131 4.34 3.00 -4.91
CA ILE A 131 4.72 3.39 -3.54
C ILE A 131 6.20 3.06 -3.31
N ASP A 132 6.51 2.00 -2.57
CA ASP A 132 7.85 1.59 -2.15
C ASP A 132 8.48 0.50 -3.04
N ASN A 133 7.78 0.02 -4.07
CA ASN A 133 8.26 -1.07 -4.93
C ASN A 133 8.59 -0.55 -6.34
N ILE A 134 9.74 -0.98 -6.85
CA ILE A 134 10.21 -0.69 -8.21
C ILE A 134 10.32 -2.03 -8.92
N LEU A 135 9.52 -2.23 -9.96
CA LEU A 135 9.60 -3.36 -10.87
C LEU A 135 10.38 -2.94 -12.11
N ILE A 136 11.43 -3.68 -12.45
CA ILE A 136 12.22 -3.48 -13.66
C ILE A 136 11.94 -4.66 -14.58
N TYR A 137 11.58 -4.39 -15.83
CA TYR A 137 11.28 -5.42 -16.82
C TYR A 137 11.93 -5.09 -18.16
N SER A 138 12.27 -6.11 -18.93
CA SER A 138 13.00 -5.98 -20.20
C SER A 138 12.78 -7.22 -21.06
N LYS A 139 12.98 -7.12 -22.37
CA LYS A 139 12.75 -8.24 -23.30
C LYS A 139 13.93 -9.21 -23.35
N SER A 140 15.13 -8.72 -23.10
CA SER A 140 16.37 -9.53 -23.12
C SER A 140 17.21 -9.33 -21.86
N ALA A 141 18.05 -10.31 -21.53
CA ALA A 141 18.95 -10.22 -20.38
C ALA A 141 19.97 -9.08 -20.50
N THR A 142 20.46 -8.82 -21.71
CA THR A 142 21.41 -7.73 -21.99
C THR A 142 20.77 -6.36 -21.79
N GLU A 143 19.54 -6.17 -22.27
CA GLU A 143 18.76 -4.95 -22.04
C GLU A 143 18.44 -4.79 -20.55
N HIS A 144 18.10 -5.89 -19.87
CA HIS A 144 17.81 -5.88 -18.44
C HIS A 144 18.99 -5.43 -17.59
N GLU A 145 20.21 -5.87 -17.94
CA GLU A 145 21.42 -5.39 -17.26
C GLU A 145 21.57 -3.86 -17.37
N GLY A 146 21.32 -3.33 -18.57
CA GLY A 146 21.35 -1.89 -18.83
C GLY A 146 20.32 -1.12 -18.01
N HIS A 147 19.07 -1.58 -18.00
CA HIS A 147 18.00 -0.97 -17.22
C HIS A 147 18.26 -1.04 -15.70
N LEU A 148 18.72 -2.18 -15.20
CA LEU A 148 19.07 -2.36 -13.79
C LEU A 148 20.16 -1.36 -13.38
N ARG A 149 21.21 -1.21 -14.20
CA ARG A 149 22.31 -0.27 -13.95
C ARG A 149 21.81 1.18 -13.92
N GLN A 150 20.92 1.57 -14.84
CA GLN A 150 20.34 2.92 -14.86
C GLN A 150 19.51 3.20 -13.60
N VAL A 151 18.66 2.25 -13.19
CA VAL A 151 17.83 2.39 -11.98
C VAL A 151 18.70 2.51 -10.73
N LEU A 152 19.72 1.67 -10.56
CA LEU A 152 20.63 1.74 -9.42
C LEU A 152 21.42 3.05 -9.37
N ASN A 153 21.85 3.57 -10.54
CA ASN A 153 22.52 4.87 -10.62
C ASN A 153 21.60 6.02 -10.22
N MET A 154 20.33 6.01 -10.65
CA MET A 154 19.34 7.02 -10.24
C MET A 154 19.07 6.97 -8.74
N LEU A 155 18.91 5.77 -8.17
CA LEU A 155 18.75 5.60 -6.72
C LEU A 155 19.96 6.18 -5.96
N HIS A 156 21.17 5.89 -6.43
CA HIS A 156 22.39 6.40 -5.83
C HIS A 156 22.49 7.93 -5.88
N HIS A 157 22.21 8.54 -7.04
CA HIS A 157 22.24 9.99 -7.24
C HIS A 157 21.24 10.71 -6.32
N GLU A 158 20.01 10.18 -6.24
CA GLU A 158 18.93 10.74 -5.42
C GLU A 158 19.00 10.34 -3.93
N LYS A 159 20.07 9.63 -3.53
CA LYS A 159 20.28 9.12 -2.16
C LYS A 159 19.10 8.30 -1.64
N LEU A 160 18.47 7.54 -2.53
CA LEU A 160 17.43 6.57 -2.20
C LEU A 160 18.06 5.19 -2.02
N TYR A 161 17.68 4.50 -0.95
CA TYR A 161 18.28 3.22 -0.58
C TYR A 161 17.27 2.09 -0.66
N ALA A 162 17.58 1.09 -1.48
CA ALA A 162 16.84 -0.17 -1.52
C ALA A 162 17.39 -1.13 -0.46
N LYS A 163 16.49 -1.84 0.25
CA LYS A 163 16.91 -2.87 1.20
C LYS A 163 17.24 -4.15 0.44
N LEU A 164 18.52 -4.45 0.27
CA LEU A 164 19.00 -5.61 -0.49
C LEU A 164 18.34 -6.93 -0.08
N SER A 165 18.08 -7.13 1.22
CA SER A 165 17.41 -8.34 1.73
C SER A 165 15.95 -8.53 1.26
N LYS A 166 15.39 -7.54 0.55
CA LYS A 166 14.04 -7.56 -0.03
C LYS A 166 14.08 -7.40 -1.55
N CYS A 167 15.26 -7.32 -2.15
CA CYS A 167 15.42 -7.20 -3.58
C CYS A 167 15.58 -8.59 -4.18
N GLU A 168 14.89 -8.83 -5.28
CA GLU A 168 14.98 -10.05 -6.07
C GLU A 168 15.44 -9.66 -7.48
N PHE A 169 16.37 -10.42 -8.06
CA PHE A 169 16.99 -10.09 -9.34
C PHE A 169 16.92 -11.28 -10.29
N TRP A 170 16.91 -11.00 -11.60
CA TRP A 170 16.99 -12.01 -12.67
C TRP A 170 15.88 -13.07 -12.62
N LEU A 171 14.69 -12.66 -12.19
CA LEU A 171 13.52 -13.52 -12.15
C LEU A 171 12.81 -13.57 -13.51
N ARG A 172 12.37 -14.76 -13.93
CA ARG A 172 11.49 -14.95 -15.10
C ARG A 172 10.01 -14.74 -14.77
N GLU A 173 9.67 -14.84 -13.49
CA GLU A 173 8.34 -14.66 -12.95
C GLU A 173 8.44 -13.86 -11.65
N VAL A 174 7.64 -12.81 -11.51
CA VAL A 174 7.68 -11.91 -10.35
C VAL A 174 6.28 -11.73 -9.76
N GLN A 175 6.18 -11.82 -8.43
CA GLN A 175 4.98 -11.41 -7.72
C GLN A 175 5.01 -9.91 -7.49
N PHE A 176 4.08 -9.18 -8.10
CA PHE A 176 4.00 -7.73 -7.99
C PHE A 176 2.54 -7.29 -7.80
N LEU A 177 2.28 -6.54 -6.72
CA LEU A 177 0.95 -6.01 -6.36
C LEU A 177 -0.19 -7.04 -6.30
N GLY A 178 0.10 -8.31 -5.98
CA GLY A 178 -0.93 -9.36 -5.95
C GLY A 178 -1.25 -9.96 -7.32
N HIS A 179 -0.37 -9.70 -8.29
CA HIS A 179 -0.32 -10.37 -9.57
C HIS A 179 0.99 -11.14 -9.72
N VAL A 180 0.98 -12.16 -10.56
CA VAL A 180 2.16 -12.87 -11.04
C VAL A 180 2.42 -12.42 -12.47
N ILE A 181 3.59 -11.87 -12.72
CA ILE A 181 3.98 -11.31 -14.02
C ILE A 181 5.07 -12.20 -14.61
N ASN A 182 4.86 -12.70 -15.82
CA ASN A 182 5.83 -13.49 -16.56
C ASN A 182 5.76 -13.18 -18.07
N SER A 183 6.49 -13.94 -18.89
CA SER A 183 6.54 -13.74 -20.35
C SER A 183 5.21 -14.00 -21.07
N GLU A 184 4.28 -14.74 -20.46
CA GLU A 184 2.95 -15.01 -21.04
C GLU A 184 1.95 -13.88 -20.73
N GLY A 185 2.24 -13.04 -19.74
CA GLY A 185 1.41 -11.92 -19.33
C GLY A 185 1.21 -11.85 -17.82
N ILE A 186 0.08 -11.26 -17.42
CA ILE A 186 -0.27 -10.98 -16.03
C ILE A 186 -1.32 -12.00 -15.58
N LYS A 187 -0.98 -12.74 -14.52
CA LYS A 187 -1.86 -13.71 -13.86
C LYS A 187 -2.24 -13.22 -12.46
N VAL A 188 -3.34 -13.73 -11.94
CA VAL A 188 -3.72 -13.51 -10.54
C VAL A 188 -2.79 -14.30 -9.63
N ASP A 189 -2.35 -13.71 -8.52
CA ASP A 189 -1.52 -14.40 -7.53
C ASP A 189 -2.26 -15.63 -6.93
N PRO A 190 -1.74 -16.86 -7.12
CA PRO A 190 -2.37 -18.08 -6.63
C PRO A 190 -2.60 -18.09 -5.11
N THR A 191 -1.74 -17.41 -4.34
CA THR A 191 -1.91 -17.32 -2.88
C THR A 191 -3.16 -16.51 -2.52
N LYS A 192 -3.46 -15.46 -3.30
CA LYS A 192 -4.67 -14.65 -3.14
C LYS A 192 -5.88 -15.42 -3.62
N VAL A 193 -5.80 -16.11 -4.75
CA VAL A 193 -6.89 -16.97 -5.24
C VAL A 193 -7.23 -18.04 -4.21
N ASN A 194 -6.24 -18.75 -3.67
CA ASN A 194 -6.46 -19.78 -2.65
C ASN A 194 -7.11 -19.22 -1.38
N ALA A 195 -6.74 -18.01 -0.95
CA ALA A 195 -7.40 -17.34 0.17
C ALA A 195 -8.90 -17.06 -0.12
N ILE A 196 -9.25 -16.75 -1.37
CA ILE A 196 -10.64 -16.57 -1.82
C ILE A 196 -11.38 -17.89 -1.92
N LEU A 197 -10.73 -18.94 -2.42
CA LEU A 197 -11.31 -20.28 -2.50
C LEU A 197 -11.62 -20.85 -1.11
N ASN A 198 -10.79 -20.54 -0.11
CA ASN A 198 -10.99 -20.97 1.27
C ASN A 198 -11.92 -20.04 2.08
N LEU A 199 -12.39 -18.93 1.50
CA LEU A 199 -13.35 -18.06 2.18
C LEU A 199 -14.69 -18.78 2.33
N SER A 200 -15.15 -18.86 3.58
CA SER A 200 -16.47 -19.37 3.94
C SER A 200 -17.57 -18.39 3.55
N GLN A 201 -18.77 -18.92 3.37
CA GLN A 201 -19.96 -18.15 3.02
C GLN A 201 -20.14 -16.93 3.95
N PRO A 202 -20.21 -15.71 3.40
CA PRO A 202 -20.33 -14.51 4.21
C PRO A 202 -21.71 -14.45 4.89
N LYS A 203 -21.72 -14.35 6.22
CA LYS A 203 -22.95 -14.33 7.04
C LYS A 203 -23.49 -12.92 7.34
N THR A 204 -22.79 -11.87 6.91
CA THR A 204 -23.16 -10.47 7.20
C THR A 204 -22.91 -9.57 6.00
N SER A 205 -23.67 -8.49 5.89
CA SER A 205 -23.52 -7.49 4.82
C SER A 205 -22.11 -6.88 4.78
N THR A 206 -21.45 -6.72 5.93
CA THR A 206 -20.05 -6.28 6.02
C THR A 206 -19.10 -7.28 5.39
N LYS A 207 -19.28 -8.58 5.66
CA LYS A 207 -18.45 -9.64 5.05
C LYS A 207 -18.70 -9.74 3.54
N VAL A 208 -19.94 -9.60 3.08
CA VAL A 208 -20.26 -9.53 1.64
C VAL A 208 -19.57 -8.35 0.99
N ARG A 209 -19.60 -7.16 1.61
CA ARG A 209 -18.91 -5.98 1.09
C ARG A 209 -17.40 -6.20 1.02
N SER A 210 -16.80 -6.78 2.05
CA SER A 210 -15.37 -7.12 2.05
C SER A 210 -15.00 -8.09 0.93
N PHE A 211 -15.84 -9.10 0.69
CA PHE A 211 -15.66 -10.05 -0.41
C PHE A 211 -15.76 -9.35 -1.77
N LEU A 212 -16.80 -8.53 -1.98
CA LEU A 212 -17.00 -7.80 -3.23
C LEU A 212 -15.86 -6.83 -3.55
N VAL A 213 -15.34 -6.11 -2.54
CA VAL A 213 -14.18 -5.24 -2.72
C VAL A 213 -12.98 -6.05 -3.22
N LEU A 214 -12.73 -7.19 -2.60
CA LEU A 214 -11.61 -8.04 -2.98
C LEU A 214 -11.80 -8.71 -4.35
N ALA A 215 -13.00 -9.19 -4.67
CA ALA A 215 -13.32 -9.74 -5.99
C ALA A 215 -13.25 -8.66 -7.09
N SER A 216 -13.64 -7.41 -6.78
CA SER A 216 -13.60 -6.30 -7.73
C SER A 216 -12.19 -5.90 -8.15
N TYR A 217 -11.19 -6.18 -7.31
CA TYR A 217 -9.79 -5.98 -7.66
C TYR A 217 -9.39 -6.83 -8.87
N TYR A 218 -9.93 -8.04 -8.98
CA TYR A 218 -9.68 -8.98 -10.09
C TYR A 218 -10.77 -8.94 -11.17
N ARG A 219 -11.64 -7.91 -11.20
CA ARG A 219 -12.79 -7.85 -12.13
C ARG A 219 -12.39 -7.96 -13.60
N HIS A 220 -11.20 -7.47 -13.99
CA HIS A 220 -10.72 -7.49 -15.37
C HIS A 220 -10.48 -8.91 -15.90
N PHE A 221 -10.30 -9.88 -14.99
CA PHE A 221 -10.15 -11.29 -15.31
C PHE A 221 -11.49 -12.04 -15.39
N ILE A 222 -12.60 -11.39 -15.03
CA ILE A 222 -13.91 -12.02 -14.87
C ILE A 222 -14.91 -11.41 -15.87
N GLN A 223 -15.21 -12.16 -16.93
CA GLN A 223 -16.24 -11.77 -17.88
C GLN A 223 -17.62 -11.67 -17.19
N ASN A 224 -18.38 -10.61 -17.51
CA ASN A 224 -19.70 -10.33 -16.96
C ASN A 224 -19.73 -10.14 -15.43
N PHE A 225 -18.64 -9.66 -14.82
CA PHE A 225 -18.52 -9.46 -13.37
C PHE A 225 -19.71 -8.69 -12.74
N SER A 226 -20.18 -7.63 -13.41
CA SER A 226 -21.31 -6.81 -12.94
C SER A 226 -22.61 -7.61 -12.88
N LYS A 227 -22.90 -8.43 -13.90
CA LYS A 227 -24.10 -9.29 -13.94
C LYS A 227 -24.07 -10.31 -12.79
N ILE A 228 -22.91 -10.93 -12.54
CA ILE A 228 -22.73 -11.94 -11.48
C ILE A 228 -22.84 -11.32 -10.08
N THR A 229 -22.20 -10.18 -9.84
CA THR A 229 -22.17 -9.55 -8.52
C THR A 229 -23.46 -8.83 -8.14
N LEU A 230 -24.37 -8.59 -9.07
CA LEU A 230 -25.60 -7.83 -8.85
C LEU A 230 -26.41 -8.33 -7.65
N SER A 231 -26.58 -9.65 -7.50
CA SER A 231 -27.33 -10.27 -6.40
C SER A 231 -26.65 -10.04 -5.04
N LEU A 232 -25.31 -10.03 -5.00
CA LEU A 232 -24.50 -9.77 -3.81
C LEU A 232 -24.45 -8.28 -3.47
N THR A 233 -24.35 -7.40 -4.47
CA THR A 233 -24.34 -5.95 -4.25
C THR A 233 -25.64 -5.47 -3.62
N LYS A 234 -26.79 -6.07 -3.97
CA LYS A 234 -28.09 -5.79 -3.34
C LYS A 234 -28.06 -5.98 -1.81
N LEU A 235 -27.32 -6.97 -1.30
CA LEU A 235 -27.17 -7.22 0.15
C LEU A 235 -26.32 -6.16 0.87
N THR A 236 -25.57 -5.34 0.14
CA THR A 236 -24.70 -4.31 0.73
C THR A 236 -25.33 -2.92 0.79
N ARG A 237 -26.55 -2.76 0.23
CA ARG A 237 -27.29 -1.50 0.22
C ARG A 237 -27.74 -1.11 1.64
N LYS A 238 -27.82 0.20 1.91
CA LYS A 238 -28.34 0.71 3.18
C LYS A 238 -29.78 0.21 3.38
N ASN A 239 -30.08 -0.29 4.57
CA ASN A 239 -31.40 -0.82 4.99
C ASN A 239 -31.89 -2.10 4.30
N ALA A 240 -31.04 -2.80 3.54
CA ALA A 240 -31.40 -4.11 3.00
C ALA A 240 -31.44 -5.18 4.10
N LYS A 241 -32.52 -5.95 4.20
CA LYS A 241 -32.57 -7.15 5.05
C LYS A 241 -31.59 -8.19 4.49
N PHE A 242 -30.69 -8.67 5.34
CA PHE A 242 -29.75 -9.71 4.95
C PHE A 242 -30.52 -11.04 4.77
N LYS A 243 -30.70 -11.46 3.52
CA LYS A 243 -31.26 -12.76 3.15
C LYS A 243 -30.34 -13.38 2.13
N TRP A 244 -29.83 -14.57 2.45
CA TRP A 244 -28.96 -15.32 1.56
C TRP A 244 -29.76 -16.45 0.94
N ASN A 245 -30.06 -16.32 -0.36
CA ASN A 245 -30.82 -17.30 -1.12
C ASN A 245 -29.89 -17.98 -2.15
N ASP A 246 -30.47 -18.89 -2.95
CA ASP A 246 -29.76 -19.60 -3.99
C ASP A 246 -29.09 -18.66 -4.99
N ASP A 247 -29.72 -17.53 -5.36
CA ASP A 247 -29.12 -16.53 -6.26
C ASP A 247 -27.79 -15.95 -5.74
N GLN A 248 -27.66 -15.76 -4.41
CA GLN A 248 -26.44 -15.26 -3.80
C GLN A 248 -25.40 -16.37 -3.65
N GLU A 249 -25.84 -17.60 -3.36
CA GLU A 249 -24.96 -18.75 -3.30
C GLU A 249 -24.36 -19.09 -4.67
N ILE A 250 -25.19 -19.08 -5.72
CA ILE A 250 -24.76 -19.27 -7.10
C ILE A 250 -23.77 -18.17 -7.48
N ALA A 251 -24.11 -16.89 -7.26
CA ALA A 251 -23.19 -15.78 -7.55
C ALA A 251 -21.86 -15.92 -6.80
N PHE A 252 -21.89 -16.33 -5.53
CA PHE A 252 -20.69 -16.53 -4.72
C PHE A 252 -19.82 -17.67 -5.25
N LYS A 253 -20.40 -18.82 -5.57
CA LYS A 253 -19.68 -19.97 -6.14
C LYS A 253 -19.12 -19.66 -7.53
N THR A 254 -19.93 -19.09 -8.42
CA THR A 254 -19.50 -18.71 -9.77
C THR A 254 -18.32 -17.72 -9.74
N LEU A 255 -18.32 -16.76 -8.80
CA LEU A 255 -17.17 -15.85 -8.65
C LEU A 255 -15.91 -16.58 -8.18
N LYS A 256 -16.04 -17.54 -7.25
CA LYS A 256 -14.91 -18.35 -6.79
C LYS A 256 -14.31 -19.20 -7.91
N GLU A 257 -15.16 -19.84 -8.72
CA GLU A 257 -14.74 -20.63 -9.88
C GLU A 257 -14.10 -19.78 -10.97
N LYS A 258 -14.69 -18.61 -11.31
CA LYS A 258 -14.08 -17.72 -12.30
C LYS A 258 -12.74 -17.13 -11.84
N LEU A 259 -12.55 -16.98 -10.53
CA LEU A 259 -11.27 -16.56 -9.96
C LEU A 259 -10.22 -17.68 -9.96
N SER A 260 -10.61 -18.96 -9.83
CA SER A 260 -9.68 -20.08 -9.95
C SER A 260 -9.22 -20.34 -11.37
N HIS A 261 -10.07 -20.04 -12.34
CA HIS A 261 -9.79 -20.19 -13.77
C HIS A 261 -9.54 -18.85 -14.48
N ALA A 262 -9.15 -17.82 -13.71
CA ALA A 262 -8.88 -16.49 -14.25
C ALA A 262 -7.84 -16.57 -15.37
N LEU A 263 -8.20 -16.02 -16.54
CA LEU A 263 -7.36 -16.04 -17.73
C LEU A 263 -6.10 -15.18 -17.56
N VAL A 264 -5.09 -15.43 -18.37
CA VAL A 264 -3.88 -14.58 -18.43
C VAL A 264 -4.25 -13.32 -19.20
N LEU A 265 -4.00 -12.13 -18.62
CA LEU A 265 -4.10 -10.89 -19.36
C LEU A 265 -2.77 -10.64 -20.06
N VAL A 266 -2.79 -10.65 -21.38
CA VAL A 266 -1.63 -10.32 -22.20
C VAL A 266 -1.49 -8.81 -22.28
N LEU A 267 -0.27 -8.30 -22.12
CA LEU A 267 0.01 -6.88 -22.32
C LEU A 267 -0.12 -6.58 -23.82
N LEU A 268 -0.90 -5.55 -24.19
CA LEU A 268 -0.98 -5.13 -25.58
C LEU A 268 0.40 -4.63 -26.03
N GLU A 269 0.99 -5.29 -27.02
CA GLU A 269 2.23 -4.83 -27.65
C GLU A 269 1.90 -4.04 -28.92
N GLY A 270 2.43 -2.83 -29.07
CA GLY A 270 2.37 -2.08 -30.34
C GLY A 270 1.08 -1.30 -30.60
N ASN A 271 0.96 -0.78 -31.83
CA ASN A 271 -0.14 0.06 -32.30
C ASN A 271 -1.21 -0.80 -33.01
N HIS A 272 -1.62 -1.90 -32.37
CA HIS A 272 -2.64 -2.79 -32.94
C HIS A 272 -4.04 -2.19 -32.73
N ASP A 273 -4.89 -2.36 -33.74
CA ASP A 273 -6.30 -1.96 -33.65
C ASP A 273 -6.98 -2.74 -32.52
N ILE A 274 -7.64 -2.01 -31.63
CA ILE A 274 -8.34 -2.58 -30.47
C ILE A 274 -9.79 -2.85 -30.87
N GLU A 275 -10.15 -4.12 -30.98
CA GLU A 275 -11.54 -4.53 -31.19
C GLU A 275 -12.28 -4.63 -29.84
N VAL A 276 -13.35 -3.85 -29.70
CA VAL A 276 -14.20 -3.83 -28.50
C VAL A 276 -15.52 -4.53 -28.78
N TYR A 277 -15.72 -5.69 -28.18
CA TYR A 277 -16.97 -6.45 -28.23
C TYR A 277 -17.86 -6.03 -27.05
N TYR A 278 -19.11 -5.63 -27.33
CA TYR A 278 -20.11 -5.25 -26.32
C TYR A 278 -21.43 -6.00 -26.55
N ASP A 279 -22.14 -6.29 -25.46
CA ASP A 279 -23.36 -7.12 -25.43
C ASP A 279 -24.35 -6.60 -24.36
#